data_AF-A0A8J5EPK0-F1
#
_entry.id   AF-A0A8J5EPK0-F1
#
_cell.length_a   1.000
_cell.length_b   1.000
_cell.length_c   1.000
_cell.angle_alpha   90.00
_cell.angle_beta   90.00
_cell.angle_gamma   90.00
#
_symmetry.space_group_name_H-M   'P 1'
#
loop_
_entity.id
_entity.type
_entity.pdbx_description
1 polymer ?
#
loop_
_entity_poly.entity_id
_entity_poly.type
_entity_poly.pdbx_seq_one_letter_code
_entity_poly.pdbx_strand_id
1 'polypeptide(L)'
;MRIENWTIVEMFRSRPGVPNWPKFGLFAVGVIGSAYLGYKYATPSEEDIVRKLSPELRERYMLERDARQEYFNEFVKEAIEQSKKNEPIWKVGPMASKPIDFNQAVRQKMKDIESRNDEERNERVRKELAAIAAKEEADKNKKGWW
;
A
#
# COMPACT_ATOMS: atom_id res chain seq x y z
N MET A 1 39.64 18.87 -33.76
CA MET A 1 39.58 17.66 -32.91
C MET A 1 38.21 17.03 -33.08
N ARG A 2 38.13 15.97 -33.90
CA ARG A 2 36.90 15.20 -34.13
C ARG A 2 37.08 13.89 -33.37
N ILE A 3 36.43 13.77 -32.22
CA ILE A 3 36.48 12.55 -31.41
C ILE A 3 35.63 11.52 -32.15
N GLU A 4 36.29 10.54 -32.77
CA GLU A 4 35.63 9.42 -33.43
C GLU A 4 34.91 8.57 -32.38
N ASN A 5 33.59 8.66 -32.39
CA ASN A 5 32.62 7.96 -31.56
C ASN A 5 32.45 6.48 -31.96
N TRP A 6 33.56 5.81 -32.30
CA TRP A 6 33.61 4.56 -33.06
C TRP A 6 33.58 3.26 -32.25
N THR A 7 33.19 3.28 -30.98
CA THR A 7 33.27 2.08 -30.12
C THR A 7 31.92 1.45 -29.78
N ILE A 8 30.86 2.25 -29.60
CA ILE A 8 29.56 1.73 -29.19
C ILE A 8 28.84 1.04 -30.36
N VAL A 9 28.92 1.61 -31.57
CA VAL A 9 28.21 1.09 -32.75
C VAL A 9 28.80 -0.25 -33.24
N GLU A 10 30.12 -0.41 -33.17
CA GLU A 10 30.81 -1.66 -33.54
C GLU A 10 30.48 -2.82 -32.59
N MET A 11 30.22 -2.53 -31.31
CA MET A 11 29.89 -3.56 -30.30
C MET A 11 28.57 -4.29 -30.61
N PHE A 12 27.61 -3.58 -31.21
CA PHE A 12 26.29 -4.10 -31.58
C PHE A 12 26.21 -4.67 -33.01
N ARG A 13 27.26 -4.54 -33.83
CA ARG A 13 27.27 -5.14 -35.17
C ARG A 13 27.38 -6.67 -35.07
N SER A 14 26.42 -7.38 -35.66
CA SER A 14 26.45 -8.85 -35.76
C SER A 14 27.62 -9.28 -36.64
N ARG A 15 28.54 -10.08 -36.08
CA ARG A 15 29.60 -10.73 -36.86
C ARG A 15 29.09 -12.08 -37.34
N PRO A 16 29.25 -12.44 -38.62
CA PRO A 16 28.87 -13.77 -39.10
C PRO A 16 29.66 -14.84 -38.35
N GLY A 17 28.96 -15.86 -37.83
CA GLY A 17 29.57 -17.00 -37.11
C GLY A 17 29.71 -16.86 -35.59
N VAL A 18 29.36 -15.72 -34.97
CA VAL A 18 29.40 -15.56 -33.49
C VAL A 18 27.96 -15.48 -32.94
N PRO A 19 27.58 -16.35 -31.98
CA PRO A 19 26.26 -16.29 -31.36
C PRO A 19 26.05 -14.99 -30.57
N ASN A 20 24.97 -14.25 -30.84
CA ASN A 20 24.65 -12.99 -30.17
C ASN A 20 23.93 -13.16 -28.81
N TRP A 21 23.58 -14.39 -28.40
CA TRP A 21 22.85 -14.65 -27.15
C TRP A 21 23.51 -14.05 -25.89
N PRO A 22 24.85 -13.98 -25.73
CA PRO A 22 25.45 -13.36 -24.55
C PRO A 22 25.21 -11.85 -24.50
N LYS A 23 25.17 -11.18 -25.67
CA LYS A 23 24.89 -9.74 -25.77
C LYS A 23 23.45 -9.43 -25.36
N PHE A 24 22.50 -10.27 -25.79
CA PHE A 24 21.10 -10.16 -25.38
C PHE A 24 20.93 -10.43 -23.88
N GLY A 25 21.67 -11.38 -23.32
CA GLY A 25 21.69 -11.62 -21.87
C GLY A 25 22.16 -10.40 -21.08
N LEU A 26 23.28 -9.79 -21.48
CA LEU A 26 23.79 -8.56 -20.84
C LEU A 26 22.81 -7.38 -20.97
N PHE A 27 22.21 -7.21 -22.14
CA PHE A 27 21.20 -6.17 -22.35
C PHE A 27 19.96 -6.39 -21.47
N ALA A 28 19.45 -7.62 -21.39
CA ALA A 28 18.31 -7.95 -20.54
C ALA A 28 18.60 -7.70 -19.06
N VAL A 29 19.78 -8.09 -18.56
CA VAL A 29 20.22 -7.79 -17.19
C VAL A 29 20.34 -6.29 -16.97
N GLY A 30 20.83 -5.52 -17.95
CA GLY A 30 20.89 -4.06 -17.87
C GLY A 30 19.50 -3.42 -17.75
N VAL A 31 18.53 -3.88 -18.54
CA VAL A 31 17.14 -3.40 -18.48
C VAL A 31 16.51 -3.74 -17.14
N ILE A 32 16.59 -4.99 -16.70
CA ILE A 32 16.03 -5.44 -15.40
C ILE A 32 16.70 -4.71 -14.24
N GLY A 33 18.02 -4.57 -14.28
CA GLY A 33 18.80 -3.86 -13.27
C GLY A 33 18.41 -2.39 -13.19
N SER A 34 18.23 -1.72 -14.33
CA SER A 34 17.79 -0.32 -14.37
C SER A 34 16.36 -0.15 -13.83
N ALA A 35 15.45 -1.06 -14.16
CA ALA A 35 14.09 -1.07 -13.64
C ALA A 35 14.05 -1.30 -12.12
N TYR A 36 14.83 -2.26 -11.61
CA TYR A 36 14.94 -2.54 -10.18
C TYR A 36 15.50 -1.34 -9.42
N LEU A 37 16.55 -0.72 -9.96
CA LEU A 37 17.15 0.48 -9.37
C LEU A 37 16.13 1.62 -9.33
N GLY A 38 15.44 1.86 -10.45
CA GLY A 38 14.35 2.84 -10.53
C GLY A 38 13.26 2.58 -9.49
N TYR A 39 12.80 1.33 -9.36
CA TYR A 39 11.79 0.93 -8.37
C TYR A 39 12.26 1.20 -6.94
N LYS A 40 13.51 0.84 -6.60
CA LYS A 40 14.07 1.00 -5.26
C LYS A 40 14.16 2.47 -4.82
N TYR A 41 14.37 3.39 -5.75
CA TYR A 41 14.49 4.83 -5.45
C TYR A 41 13.19 5.61 -5.65
N ALA A 42 12.31 5.19 -6.56
CA ALA A 42 11.06 5.88 -6.83
C ALA A 42 9.92 5.44 -5.91
N THR A 43 9.94 4.20 -5.42
CA THR A 43 8.86 3.65 -4.61
C THR A 43 9.23 3.74 -3.12
N PRO A 44 8.48 4.50 -2.30
CA PRO A 44 8.71 4.52 -0.86
C PRO A 44 8.38 3.17 -0.22
N SER A 45 9.06 2.83 0.89
CA SER A 45 8.76 1.62 1.64
C SER A 45 7.38 1.69 2.32
N GLU A 46 6.78 0.53 2.61
CA GLU A 46 5.50 0.49 3.33
C GLU A 46 5.59 1.20 4.69
N GLU A 47 6.70 1.05 5.41
CA GLU A 47 6.91 1.71 6.70
C GLU A 47 6.91 3.24 6.56
N ASP A 48 7.51 3.76 5.50
CA ASP A 48 7.53 5.20 5.23
C ASP A 48 6.16 5.74 4.82
N ILE A 49 5.35 4.93 4.12
CA ILE A 49 3.95 5.25 3.82
C ILE A 49 3.15 5.30 5.13
N VAL A 50 3.28 4.27 5.97
CA VAL A 50 2.56 4.17 7.25
C VAL A 50 2.92 5.31 8.22
N ARG A 51 4.18 5.75 8.21
CA ARG A 51 4.64 6.91 9.00
C ARG A 51 3.97 8.21 8.58
N LYS A 52 3.69 8.40 7.28
CA LYS A 52 3.04 9.60 6.73
C LYS A 52 1.52 9.61 6.94
N LEU A 53 0.90 8.46 7.20
CA LEU A 53 -0.53 8.37 7.47
C LEU A 53 -0.90 9.02 8.81
N SER A 54 -2.12 9.55 8.88
CA SER A 54 -2.74 9.95 10.15
C SER A 54 -2.84 8.72 11.08
N PRO A 55 -2.86 8.91 12.42
CA PRO A 55 -2.94 7.80 13.36
C PRO A 55 -4.18 6.92 13.13
N GLU A 56 -5.30 7.52 12.74
CA GLU A 56 -6.52 6.79 12.38
C GLU A 56 -6.36 5.94 11.11
N LEU A 57 -5.83 6.53 10.02
CA LEU A 57 -5.60 5.81 8.77
C LEU A 57 -4.59 4.68 8.97
N ARG A 58 -3.61 4.87 9.86
CA ARG A 58 -2.65 3.84 10.24
C ARG A 58 -3.34 2.66 10.93
N GLU A 59 -4.22 2.90 11.88
CA GLU A 59 -4.99 1.85 12.56
C GLU A 59 -5.84 1.06 11.57
N ARG A 60 -6.55 1.76 10.67
CA ARG A 60 -7.34 1.13 9.59
C ARG A 60 -6.47 0.27 8.67
N TYR A 61 -5.33 0.79 8.23
CA TYR A 61 -4.39 0.07 7.37
C TYR A 61 -3.88 -1.22 8.02
N MET A 62 -3.51 -1.18 9.31
CA MET A 62 -3.02 -2.34 10.04
C MET A 62 -4.08 -3.44 10.12
N LEU A 63 -5.32 -3.07 10.42
CA LEU A 63 -6.44 -4.02 10.47
C LEU A 63 -6.70 -4.69 9.11
N GLU A 64 -6.70 -3.91 8.02
CA GLU A 64 -6.88 -4.45 6.68
C GLU A 64 -5.71 -5.34 6.23
N ARG A 65 -4.48 -4.97 6.61
CA ARG A 65 -3.29 -5.74 6.29
C ARG A 65 -3.35 -7.11 6.96
N ASP A 66 -3.64 -7.13 8.25
CA ASP A 66 -3.66 -8.37 9.03
C ASP A 66 -4.77 -9.30 8.54
N ALA A 67 -5.97 -8.75 8.28
CA ALA A 67 -7.05 -9.52 7.68
C ALA A 67 -6.67 -10.09 6.30
N ARG A 68 -5.94 -9.33 5.45
CA ARG A 68 -5.51 -9.80 4.11
C ARG A 68 -4.53 -10.96 4.24
N GLN A 69 -3.64 -10.88 5.22
CA GLN A 69 -2.67 -11.94 5.47
C GLN A 69 -3.34 -13.21 5.98
N GLU A 70 -4.32 -13.10 6.89
CA GLU A 70 -5.11 -14.23 7.38
C GLU A 70 -5.87 -14.91 6.24
N TYR A 71 -6.58 -14.13 5.41
CA TYR A 71 -7.27 -14.65 4.24
C TYR A 71 -6.32 -15.39 3.29
N PHE A 72 -5.15 -14.80 3.01
CA PHE A 72 -4.17 -15.45 2.13
C PHE A 72 -3.65 -16.76 2.72
N ASN A 73 -3.37 -16.79 4.02
CA ASN A 73 -2.92 -18.01 4.70
C ASN A 73 -3.97 -19.12 4.63
N GLU A 74 -5.25 -18.78 4.83
CA GLU A 74 -6.37 -19.72 4.69
C GLU A 74 -6.51 -20.23 3.26
N PHE A 75 -6.40 -19.33 2.28
CA PHE A 75 -6.42 -19.67 0.86
C PHE A 75 -5.28 -20.63 0.49
N VAL A 76 -4.05 -20.34 0.91
CA VAL A 76 -2.89 -21.22 0.65
C VAL A 76 -3.10 -22.58 1.31
N LYS A 77 -3.63 -22.62 2.53
CA LYS A 77 -3.93 -23.87 3.23
C LYS A 77 -4.93 -24.73 2.46
N GLU A 78 -6.00 -24.12 1.95
CA GLU A 78 -6.97 -24.82 1.10
C GLU A 78 -6.32 -25.28 -0.21
N ALA A 79 -5.57 -24.41 -0.89
CA ALA A 79 -4.89 -24.77 -2.13
C ALA A 79 -3.95 -25.97 -1.94
N ILE A 80 -3.24 -26.06 -0.81
CA ILE A 80 -2.41 -27.21 -0.45
C ILE A 80 -3.25 -28.46 -0.16
N GLU A 81 -4.40 -28.33 0.48
CA GLU A 81 -5.30 -29.45 0.72
C GLU A 81 -5.89 -29.98 -0.60
N GLN A 82 -6.27 -29.08 -1.51
CA GLN A 82 -6.77 -29.41 -2.84
C GLN A 82 -5.67 -30.03 -3.71
N SER A 83 -4.41 -29.56 -3.62
CA SER A 83 -3.30 -30.16 -4.37
C SER A 83 -3.00 -31.59 -3.95
N LYS A 84 -3.39 -32.00 -2.74
CA LYS A 84 -3.28 -33.40 -2.28
C LYS A 84 -4.41 -34.28 -2.81
N LYS A 85 -5.54 -33.69 -3.19
CA LYS A 85 -6.63 -34.41 -3.85
C LYS A 85 -6.24 -34.62 -5.31
N ASN A 86 -6.39 -35.84 -5.80
CA ASN A 86 -5.97 -36.24 -7.14
C ASN A 86 -6.97 -35.79 -8.22
N GLU A 87 -7.62 -34.66 -7.99
CA GLU A 87 -8.65 -34.10 -8.86
C GLU A 87 -8.07 -32.93 -9.66
N PRO A 88 -8.40 -32.81 -10.96
CA PRO A 88 -7.92 -31.69 -11.75
C PRO A 88 -8.61 -30.38 -11.33
N ILE A 89 -7.85 -29.29 -11.34
CA ILE A 89 -8.24 -27.96 -10.80
C ILE A 89 -9.61 -27.48 -11.29
N TRP A 90 -9.97 -27.77 -12.54
CA TRP A 90 -11.26 -27.36 -13.14
C TRP A 90 -12.50 -28.04 -12.54
N LYS A 91 -12.36 -29.12 -11.74
CA LYS A 91 -13.47 -29.79 -11.05
C LYS A 91 -13.69 -29.30 -9.61
N VAL A 92 -12.75 -28.54 -9.06
CA VAL A 92 -12.68 -28.22 -7.62
C VAL A 92 -13.75 -27.20 -7.17
N GLY A 93 -14.53 -26.64 -8.10
CA GLY A 93 -15.51 -25.60 -7.79
C GLY A 93 -14.86 -24.32 -7.25
N PRO A 94 -15.65 -23.31 -6.84
CA PRO A 94 -15.11 -22.17 -6.12
C PRO A 94 -14.55 -22.65 -4.77
N MET A 95 -13.27 -22.38 -4.52
CA MET A 95 -12.60 -22.72 -3.26
C MET A 95 -13.38 -22.18 -2.06
N ALA A 96 -13.46 -22.98 -0.99
CA ALA A 96 -14.19 -22.74 0.26
C ALA A 96 -13.68 -21.53 1.07
N SER A 97 -12.53 -20.95 0.69
CA SER A 97 -12.29 -19.52 0.76
C SER A 97 -13.33 -18.81 -0.12
N LYS A 98 -14.62 -18.95 0.25
CA LYS A 98 -15.64 -17.95 -0.01
C LYS A 98 -14.92 -16.63 0.25
N PRO A 99 -15.14 -15.59 -0.58
CA PRO A 99 -14.70 -14.28 -0.19
C PRO A 99 -15.26 -14.15 1.22
N ILE A 100 -14.36 -14.17 2.22
CA ILE A 100 -14.76 -13.79 3.55
C ILE A 100 -15.50 -12.49 3.25
N ASP A 101 -16.60 -12.26 3.92
CA ASP A 101 -17.06 -10.90 4.04
C ASP A 101 -15.99 -10.16 4.90
N PHE A 102 -14.74 -10.17 4.41
CA PHE A 102 -13.53 -9.46 4.77
C PHE A 102 -13.92 -8.05 5.08
N ASN A 103 -14.79 -7.58 4.20
CA ASN A 103 -15.39 -6.31 4.24
C ASN A 103 -16.39 -6.26 5.42
N GLN A 104 -17.29 -7.20 5.75
CA GLN A 104 -18.18 -7.04 6.93
C GLN A 104 -17.46 -7.01 8.29
N ALA A 105 -16.62 -8.00 8.62
CA ALA A 105 -16.00 -8.07 9.95
C ALA A 105 -15.00 -6.91 10.17
N VAL A 106 -14.20 -6.59 9.14
CA VAL A 106 -13.30 -5.43 9.18
C VAL A 106 -14.10 -4.13 9.13
N ARG A 107 -15.18 -4.02 8.33
CA ARG A 107 -16.06 -2.83 8.33
C ARG A 107 -16.76 -2.62 9.67
N GLN A 108 -17.15 -3.67 10.38
CA GLN A 108 -17.72 -3.55 11.72
C GLN A 108 -16.67 -2.96 12.66
N LYS A 109 -15.48 -3.54 12.73
CA LYS A 109 -14.37 -3.01 13.54
C LYS A 109 -14.01 -1.56 13.15
N MET A 110 -14.03 -1.23 11.86
CA MET A 110 -13.80 0.15 11.40
C MET A 110 -14.89 1.11 11.81
N LYS A 111 -16.17 0.70 11.72
CA LYS A 111 -17.29 1.52 12.17
C LYS A 111 -17.20 1.82 13.66
N ASP A 112 -16.77 0.84 14.46
CA ASP A 112 -16.59 1.01 15.90
C ASP A 112 -15.42 1.96 16.24
N ILE A 113 -14.35 1.94 15.43
CA ILE A 113 -13.21 2.87 15.57
C ILE A 113 -13.62 4.28 15.14
N GLU A 114 -14.38 4.39 14.05
CA GLU A 114 -14.87 5.66 13.51
C GLU A 114 -15.86 6.33 14.48
N SER A 115 -16.80 5.57 15.07
CA SER A 115 -17.71 6.11 16.08
C SER A 115 -16.97 6.62 17.32
N ARG A 116 -15.97 5.87 17.81
CA ARG A 116 -15.13 6.30 18.95
C ARG A 116 -14.40 7.61 18.64
N ASN A 117 -13.79 7.72 17.46
CA ASN A 117 -13.06 8.92 17.06
C ASN A 117 -13.99 10.13 16.86
N ASP A 118 -15.18 9.91 16.31
CA ASP A 118 -16.19 10.96 16.13
C ASP A 118 -16.71 11.50 17.46
N GLU A 119 -16.92 10.62 18.45
CA GLU A 119 -17.26 11.03 19.82
C GLU A 119 -16.19 11.92 20.43
N GLU A 120 -14.92 11.51 20.38
CA GLU A 120 -13.80 12.32 20.87
C GLU A 120 -13.68 13.67 20.14
N ARG A 121 -13.91 13.68 18.83
CA ARG A 121 -13.87 14.90 18.02
C ARG A 121 -15.01 15.84 18.39
N ASN A 122 -16.22 15.32 18.57
CA ASN A 122 -17.38 16.08 19.00
C ASN A 122 -17.18 16.69 20.40
N GLU A 123 -16.55 15.97 21.32
CA GLU A 123 -16.21 16.50 22.65
C GLU A 123 -15.20 17.65 22.59
N ARG A 124 -14.17 17.52 21.73
CA ARG A 124 -13.17 18.60 21.52
C ARG A 124 -13.84 19.84 20.96
N VAL A 125 -14.66 19.69 19.94
CA VAL A 125 -15.42 20.80 19.32
C VAL A 125 -16.34 21.46 20.34
N ARG A 126 -17.06 20.69 21.18
CA ARG A 126 -17.90 21.25 22.24
C ARG A 126 -17.11 22.08 23.25
N LYS A 127 -15.93 21.62 23.66
CA LYS A 127 -15.04 22.37 24.57
C LYS A 127 -14.53 23.65 23.94
N GLU A 128 -14.14 23.61 22.66
CA GLU A 128 -13.71 24.80 21.91
C GLU A 128 -14.83 25.84 21.77
N LEU A 129 -16.04 25.40 21.41
CA LEU A 129 -17.22 26.27 21.31
C LEU A 129 -17.56 26.92 22.65
N ALA A 130 -17.53 26.15 23.76
CA ALA A 130 -17.75 26.69 25.10
C ALA A 130 -16.69 27.73 25.50
N ALA A 131 -15.41 27.48 25.16
CA ALA A 131 -14.33 28.43 25.42
C ALA A 131 -14.45 29.70 24.58
N ILE A 132 -14.94 29.62 23.34
CA ILE A 132 -15.22 30.78 22.49
C ILE A 132 -16.39 31.59 23.07
N ALA A 133 -17.49 30.93 23.45
CA ALA A 133 -18.64 31.60 24.07
C ALA A 133 -18.25 32.34 25.37
N ALA A 134 -17.45 31.70 26.23
CA ALA A 134 -16.94 32.33 27.46
C ALA A 134 -16.04 33.54 27.19
N LYS A 135 -15.21 33.48 26.12
CA LYS A 135 -14.40 34.64 25.68
C LYS A 135 -15.26 35.77 25.15
N GLU A 136 -16.29 35.47 24.35
CA GLU A 136 -17.23 36.47 23.85
C GLU A 136 -17.99 37.17 24.97
N GLU A 137 -18.42 36.43 26.00
CA GLU A 137 -19.06 37.00 27.19
C GLU A 137 -18.11 37.91 27.98
N ALA A 138 -16.86 37.48 28.17
CA ALA A 138 -15.84 38.30 28.83
C ALA A 138 -15.53 39.60 28.05
N ASP A 139 -15.49 39.53 26.73
CA ASP A 139 -15.26 40.69 25.86
C ASP A 139 -16.46 41.66 25.84
N LYS A 140 -17.70 41.13 25.87
CA LYS A 140 -18.91 41.95 26.02
C LYS A 140 -18.94 42.67 27.37
N ASN A 141 -18.58 41.99 28.47
CA ASN A 141 -18.53 42.58 29.81
C ASN A 141 -17.49 43.72 29.89
N LYS A 142 -16.31 43.55 29.28
CA LYS A 142 -15.30 44.62 29.21
C LYS A 142 -15.75 45.84 28.39
N LYS A 143 -16.51 45.64 27.31
CA LYS A 143 -17.03 46.73 26.47
C LYS A 143 -18.21 47.49 27.09
N GLY A 144 -18.90 46.92 28.07
CA GLY A 144 -20.00 47.58 28.78
C GLY A 144 -19.56 48.52 29.92
N TRP A 145 -18.25 48.65 30.17
CA TRP A 145 -17.68 49.45 31.25
C TRP A 145 -17.13 50.82 30.79
N TRP A 146 -17.36 51.21 29.54
CA TRP A 146 -17.07 52.54 28.99
C TRP A 146 -18.32 53.13 28.36
#